data_AF-A0A453DKQ7-F1
#
_entry.id   AF-A0A453DKQ7-F1
#
_cell.length_a   1.000
_cell.length_b   1.000
_cell.length_c   1.000
_cell.angle_alpha   90.00
_cell.angle_beta   90.00
_cell.angle_gamma   90.00
#
_symmetry.space_group_name_H-M   'P 1'
#
loop_
_entity.id
_entity.type
_entity.pdbx_description
1 polymer ?
#
loop_
_entity_poly.entity_id
_entity_poly.type
_entity_poly.pdbx_seq_one_letter_code
_entity_poly.pdbx_strand_id
1 'polypeptide(L)' 'RSSIERERSEVNWSRERSGMEKYEPVREIGSGNFGVAKLMRNRETRELVAMKFIERGYRVRTPSI' A
#
# COMPACT_ATOMS: atom_id res chain seq x y z
N ARG A 1 10.66 1.49 -20.18
CA ARG A 1 10.86 1.49 -18.70
C ARG A 1 12.32 1.78 -18.45
N SER A 2 12.68 2.99 -18.03
CA SER A 2 14.06 3.29 -17.65
C SER A 2 14.33 2.74 -16.24
N SER A 3 15.57 2.32 -15.94
CA SER A 3 15.94 1.81 -14.62
C SER A 3 15.62 2.80 -13.49
N ILE A 4 15.71 4.10 -13.77
CA ILE A 4 15.44 5.22 -12.85
C ILE A 4 13.99 5.22 -12.34
N GLU A 5 13.03 4.86 -13.19
CA GLU A 5 11.61 4.91 -12.84
C GLU A 5 11.22 3.76 -11.91
N ARG A 6 11.85 2.58 -12.06
CA ARG A 6 11.68 1.45 -11.13
C ARG A 6 12.25 1.76 -9.75
N GLU A 7 13.44 2.35 -9.69
CA GLU A 7 14.14 2.69 -8.45
C GLU A 7 13.33 3.71 -7.61
N ARG A 8 12.76 4.73 -8.26
CA ARG A 8 11.85 5.69 -7.61
C ARG A 8 10.59 5.05 -7.04
N SER A 9 10.00 4.08 -7.74
CA SER A 9 8.85 3.33 -7.22
C SER A 9 9.25 2.54 -5.98
N GLU A 10 10.37 1.82 -6.00
CA GLU A 10 10.84 0.99 -4.89
C GLU A 10 11.16 1.79 -3.62
N VAL A 11 11.79 2.96 -3.77
CA VAL A 11 12.05 3.90 -2.66
C VAL A 11 10.75 4.41 -2.04
N ASN A 12 9.76 4.75 -2.88
CA ASN A 12 8.46 5.24 -2.39
C ASN A 12 7.68 4.14 -1.65
N TRP A 13 7.71 2.90 -2.16
CA TRP A 13 7.12 1.73 -1.51
C TRP A 13 7.77 1.41 -0.17
N SER A 14 9.09 1.52 -0.08
CA SER A 14 9.83 1.32 1.16
C SER A 14 9.41 2.33 2.23
N ARG A 15 9.21 3.60 1.84
CA ARG A 15 8.72 4.64 2.75
C ARG A 15 7.28 4.41 3.20
N GLU A 16 6.40 3.96 2.30
CA GLU A 16 4.99 3.68 2.63
C GLU A 16 4.86 2.44 3.53
N ARG A 17 5.80 1.49 3.45
CA ARG A 17 5.87 0.34 4.35
C ARG A 17 6.20 0.70 5.80
N SER A 18 6.90 1.81 6.07
CA SER A 18 7.30 2.16 7.44
C SER A 18 6.11 2.36 8.39
N GLY A 19 4.94 2.76 7.87
CA GLY A 19 3.70 2.89 8.64
C GLY A 19 2.93 1.58 8.85
N MET A 20 3.28 0.52 8.11
CA MET A 20 2.59 -0.78 8.13
C MET A 20 3.28 -1.83 9.01
N GLU A 21 4.46 -1.57 9.56
CA GLU A 21 5.24 -2.53 10.35
C GLU A 21 4.51 -3.07 11.59
N LYS A 22 3.57 -2.29 12.13
CA LYS A 22 2.72 -2.68 13.27
C LYS A 22 1.60 -3.67 12.92
N TYR A 23 1.39 -3.96 11.63
CA TYR A 23 0.32 -4.84 11.18
C TYR A 23 0.86 -6.10 10.50
N GLU A 24 0.41 -7.26 10.96
CA GLU A 24 0.69 -8.55 10.31
C GLU A 24 -0.50 -9.01 9.46
N PRO A 25 -0.28 -9.52 8.23
CA PRO A 25 -1.36 -10.05 7.41
C PRO A 25 -1.86 -11.38 7.99
N VAL A 26 -3.18 -11.54 8.05
CA VAL A 26 -3.83 -12.80 8.46
C VAL A 26 -4.32 -13.55 7.23
N ARG A 27 -5.19 -12.93 6.44
CA ARG A 27 -5.73 -13.48 5.19
C ARG A 27 -6.36 -12.40 4.32
N GLU A 28 -6.56 -12.68 3.05
CA GLU A 28 -7.42 -11.88 2.20
C GLU A 28 -8.90 -12.09 2.59
N ILE A 29 -9.69 -11.02 2.52
CA ILE A 29 -11.13 -11.05 2.85
C ILE A 29 -12.03 -10.50 1.73
N GLY A 30 -11.45 -9.98 0.66
CA GLY A 30 -12.20 -9.57 -0.52
C GLY A 30 -11.33 -8.87 -1.55
N SER A 31 -11.75 -8.91 -2.81
CA SER A 31 -11.10 -8.25 -3.94
C SER A 31 -12.17 -7.63 -4.87
N GLY A 32 -11.81 -6.53 -5.52
CA GLY A 32 -12.69 -5.84 -6.46
C GLY A 32 -11.94 -4.78 -7.26
N ASN A 33 -12.65 -4.02 -8.11
CA ASN A 33 -12.03 -3.08 -9.06
C ASN A 33 -11.06 -2.05 -8.44
N PHE A 34 -11.24 -1.69 -7.17
CA PHE A 34 -10.43 -0.67 -6.50
C PHE A 34 -9.31 -1.26 -5.63
N GLY A 35 -9.06 -2.57 -5.73
CA GLY A 35 -8.00 -3.27 -5.02
C GLY A 35 -8.49 -4.36 -4.08
N VAL A 36 -7.61 -4.73 -3.14
CA VAL A 36 -7.77 -5.93 -2.31
C VAL A 36 -7.91 -5.55 -0.85
N ALA A 37 -8.90 -6.13 -0.16
CA ALA A 37 -9.08 -6.02 1.28
C ALA A 37 -8.41 -7.22 1.97
N LYS A 38 -7.52 -6.96 2.92
CA LYS A 38 -6.89 -7.98 3.76
C LYS A 38 -7.29 -7.78 5.21
N LEU A 39 -7.56 -8.88 5.89
CA LEU A 39 -7.60 -8.92 7.34
C LEU A 39 -6.17 -8.84 7.84
N MET A 40 -5.91 -7.82 8.64
CA MET A 40 -4.62 -7.56 9.27
C MET A 40 -4.82 -7.61 10.78
N ARG A 41 -3.72 -7.84 11.50
CA ARG A 41 -3.71 -7.87 12.95
C ARG A 41 -2.70 -6.88 13.48
N ASN A 42 -3.14 -6.02 14.40
CA ASN A 42 -2.23 -5.13 15.11
C ASN A 42 -1.34 -5.99 16.03
N ARG A 43 -0.02 -5.84 15.92
CA ARG A 43 0.95 -6.60 16.70
C ARG A 43 0.89 -6.29 18.19
N GLU A 44 0.61 -5.03 18.54
CA GLU A 44 0.57 -4.55 19.92
C GLU A 44 -0.80 -4.81 20.57
N THR A 45 -1.88 -4.28 19.95
CA THR A 45 -3.23 -4.39 20.54
C THR A 45 -3.89 -5.74 20.28
N ARG A 46 -3.32 -6.55 19.38
CA ARG A 46 -3.87 -7.85 18.92
C ARG A 46 -5.23 -7.74 18.21
N GLU A 47 -5.74 -6.52 17.99
CA GLU A 47 -7.02 -6.28 17.30
C GLU A 47 -6.95 -6.60 15.82
N LEU A 48 -8.09 -7.02 15.26
CA LEU A 48 -8.26 -7.31 13.85
C LEU A 48 -8.80 -6.09 13.12
N VAL A 49 -8.16 -5.73 12.00
CA VAL A 49 -8.56 -4.61 11.16
C VAL A 49 -8.65 -5.03 9.70
N ALA A 50 -9.60 -4.47 8.96
CA ALA A 50 -9.67 -4.62 7.51
C ALA A 50 -8.86 -3.50 6.85
N MET A 51 -7.83 -3.85 6.07
CA MET A 51 -7.02 -2.89 5.33
C MET A 51 -7.27 -3.05 3.84
N LYS A 52 -7.62 -1.94 3.17
CA LYS A 52 -7.84 -1.91 1.72
C LYS A 52 -6.57 -1.40 1.02
N PHE A 53 -5.97 -2.27 0.22
CA PHE A 53 -4.81 -1.97 -0.60
C PHE A 53 -5.30 -1.47 -1.95
N ILE A 54 -5.12 -0.18 -2.21
CA ILE A 54 -5.54 0.49 -3.44
C ILE A 54 -4.28 0.81 -4.23
N GLU A 55 -4.18 0.30 -5.46
CA GLU A 55 -3.09 0.66 -6.35
C GLU A 55 -3.17 2.14 -6.68
N ARG A 56 -2.13 2.90 -6.32
CA ARG A 56 -2.03 4.30 -6.69
C ARG A 56 -1.52 4.38 -8.13
N GLY A 57 -2.32 4.98 -9.00
CA GLY A 57 -1.90 5.35 -10.34
C GLY A 57 -0.83 6.45 -10.33
N TYR A 58 -0.46 6.92 -11.52
CA TYR A 58 0.54 7.96 -11.68
C TYR A 58 0.13 9.26 -11.00
N ARG A 59 1.09 9.91 -10.36
CA ARG A 59 0.89 11.25 -9.81
C ARG A 59 0.64 12.22 -10.97
N VAL A 60 -0.59 12.72 -11.08
CA VAL A 60 -0.94 13.76 -12.05
C VAL A 60 -0.09 14.98 -11.76
N ARG A 61 0.80 15.35 -12.69
CA ARG A 61 1.49 16.63 -12.67
C ARG A 61 0.64 17.57 -13.51
N THR A 62 -0.18 18.40 -12.88
CA THR A 62 -0.77 19.54 -13.57
C THR A 62 0.37 20.52 -13.85
N PRO A 63 0.68 20.85 -15.11
CA PRO A 63 1.59 21.95 -15.38
C PRO A 63 1.00 23.24 -14.79
N SER A 64 1.83 24.00 -14.07
CA SER A 64 1.48 25.37 -13.69
C SER A 64 1.38 26.18 -14.99
N ILE A 65 0.18 26.67 -15.30
CA ILE A 65 -0.05 27.67 -16.35
C ILE A 65 0.43 29.01 -15.83
#